data_AF-A0A1D6NFW9-F1
#
_entry.id   AF-A0A1D6NFW9-F1
#
_cell.length_a   1.000
_cell.length_b   1.000
_cell.length_c   1.000
_cell.angle_alpha   90.00
_cell.angle_beta   90.00
_cell.angle_gamma   90.00
#
_symmetry.space_group_name_H-M   'P 1'
#
loop_
_entity.id
_entity.type
_entity.pdbx_description
1 polymer ?
#
loop_
_entity_poly.entity_id
_entity_poly.type
_entity_poly.pdbx_seq_one_letter_code
_entity_poly.pdbx_strand_id
1 'polypeptide(L)' 'MSCLLDPNLKDHKEKDLEIICDLLYECIQSDPKKRPTMREVTTRLREVLSISPEAATPRLSPLWWAELEILSVEAS' A
#
# COMPACT_ATOMS: atom_id res chain seq x y z
N MET A 1 12.53 13.41 -4.11
CA MET A 1 11.48 13.12 -3.12
C MET A 1 12.00 11.96 -2.26
N SER A 2 12.14 12.10 -0.94
CA SER A 2 12.69 11.04 -0.07
C SER A 2 11.56 10.20 0.53
N CYS A 3 11.02 9.26 -0.24
CA CYS A 3 9.93 8.42 0.22
C CYS A 3 10.36 7.56 1.43
N LEU A 4 9.41 7.31 2.34
CA LEU A 4 9.61 6.41 3.48
C LEU A 4 9.63 4.96 2.98
N LEU A 5 10.74 4.57 2.37
CA LEU A 5 10.98 3.22 1.89
C LEU A 5 11.75 2.43 2.93
N ASP A 6 11.36 1.17 3.09
CA ASP A 6 12.14 0.23 3.89
C ASP A 6 13.52 0.03 3.23
N PRO A 7 14.64 0.22 3.95
CA PRO A 7 15.98 -0.04 3.43
C PRO A 7 16.19 -1.48 2.91
N ASN A 8 15.37 -2.44 3.37
CA ASN A 8 15.42 -3.84 2.94
C ASN A 8 14.60 -4.11 1.67
N LEU A 9 13.90 -3.12 1.11
CA LEU A 9 13.12 -3.27 -0.12
C LEU A 9 14.06 -3.38 -1.34
N LYS A 10 14.43 -4.63 -1.69
CA LYS A 10 15.38 -4.92 -2.77
C LYS A 10 14.80 -4.70 -4.16
N ASP A 11 13.54 -5.10 -4.37
CA ASP A 11 12.87 -5.08 -5.67
C ASP A 11 11.57 -4.28 -5.60
N HIS A 12 11.42 -3.33 -6.52
CA HIS A 12 10.20 -2.54 -6.67
C HIS A 12 10.11 -1.93 -8.07
N LYS A 13 8.90 -1.59 -8.48
CA LYS A 13 8.66 -0.82 -9.70
C LYS A 13 8.72 0.67 -9.36
N GLU A 14 9.73 1.36 -9.87
CA GLU A 14 10.01 2.75 -9.50
C GLU A 14 8.84 3.70 -9.80
N LYS A 15 8.16 3.51 -10.94
CA LYS A 15 6.97 4.28 -11.32
C LYS A 15 5.78 4.05 -10.37
N ASP A 16 5.59 2.81 -9.95
CA ASP A 16 4.51 2.45 -9.03
C ASP A 16 4.79 3.07 -7.66
N LEU A 17 6.05 3.03 -7.22
CA LEU A 17 6.48 3.66 -5.98
C LEU A 17 6.28 5.18 -6.00
N GLU A 18 6.63 5.88 -7.07
CA GLU A 18 6.47 7.33 -7.15
C GLU A 18 5.02 7.76 -6.84
N ILE A 19 4.05 7.10 -7.46
CA ILE A 19 2.62 7.37 -7.24
C ILE A 19 2.19 7.04 -5.81
N ILE A 20 2.66 5.91 -5.27
CA ILE A 20 2.35 5.50 -3.88
C ILE A 20 2.95 6.49 -2.88
N CYS A 21 4.17 6.96 -3.12
CA CYS A 21 4.87 7.92 -2.28
C CYS A 21 4.17 9.28 -2.26
N ASP A 22 3.74 9.78 -3.42
CA ASP A 22 2.96 11.02 -3.51
C ASP A 22 1.64 10.90 -2.75
N LEU A 23 0.93 9.78 -2.91
CA LEU A 23 -0.31 9.50 -2.18
C LEU A 23 -0.09 9.43 -0.66
N LEU A 24 1.00 8.82 -0.20
CA LEU A 24 1.36 8.77 1.22
C LEU A 24 1.54 10.18 1.79
N TYR A 25 2.24 11.07 1.08
CA TYR A 25 2.41 12.46 1.51
C TYR A 25 1.11 13.24 1.57
N GLU A 26 0.17 12.98 0.66
CA GLU A 26 -1.18 13.55 0.69
C GLU A 26 -1.98 13.03 1.91
N CYS A 27 -1.89 11.73 2.22
CA CYS A 27 -2.58 11.12 3.34
C CYS A 27 -2.10 11.60 4.72
N ILE A 28 -0.80 11.89 4.86
CA ILE A 28 -0.22 12.35 6.14
C ILE A 28 -0.17 13.87 6.31
N GLN A 29 -0.81 14.63 5.41
CA GLN A 29 -0.89 16.10 5.52
C GLN A 29 -1.36 16.51 6.92
N SER A 30 -0.67 17.48 7.53
CA SER A 30 -1.03 17.98 8.86
C SER A 30 -2.42 18.61 8.88
N ASP A 31 -2.83 19.25 7.78
CA ASP A 31 -4.17 19.78 7.58
C ASP A 31 -5.13 18.67 7.09
N PRO A 32 -6.14 18.27 7.89
CA PRO A 32 -7.08 17.23 7.50
C PRO A 32 -7.88 17.56 6.24
N LYS A 33 -8.07 18.85 5.92
CA LYS A 33 -8.84 19.27 4.73
C LYS A 33 -8.07 19.05 3.42
N LYS A 34 -6.74 18.90 3.51
CA LYS A 34 -5.88 18.61 2.36
C LYS A 34 -5.66 17.11 2.15
N ARG A 35 -6.16 16.27 3.06
CA ARG A 35 -6.06 14.82 2.91
C ARG A 35 -7.07 14.34 1.87
N PRO A 36 -6.70 13.38 1.02
CA PRO A 36 -7.61 12.78 0.08
C PRO A 36 -8.67 11.97 0.84
N THR A 37 -9.84 11.83 0.23
CA THR A 37 -10.86 10.90 0.71
C THR A 37 -10.42 9.46 0.46
N MET A 38 -10.93 8.51 1.25
CA MET A 38 -10.64 7.08 1.01
C MET A 38 -11.06 6.60 -0.39
N ARG A 39 -12.03 7.26 -1.02
CA ARG A 39 -12.40 6.99 -2.42
C ARG A 39 -11.27 7.37 -3.37
N GLU A 40 -10.70 8.57 -3.23
CA GLU A 40 -9.56 9.01 -4.06
C GLU A 40 -8.33 8.13 -3.83
N VAL A 41 -8.06 7.77 -2.57
CA VAL A 41 -6.96 6.84 -2.20
C VAL A 41 -7.14 5.50 -2.89
N THR A 42 -8.31 4.87 -2.76
CA THR A 42 -8.57 3.55 -3.36
C THR A 42 -8.59 3.58 -4.90
N THR A 43 -9.05 4.67 -5.50
CA THR A 43 -9.00 4.85 -6.96
C THR A 43 -7.55 4.89 -7.46
N ARG A 44 -6.68 5.72 -6.86
CA ARG A 44 -5.28 5.82 -7.28
C ARG A 44 -4.50 4.53 -7.04
N LEU A 45 -4.70 3.89 -5.89
CA LEU A 45 -4.03 2.62 -5.58
C LEU A 45 -4.46 1.48 -6.52
N ARG A 46 -5.71 1.48 -7.00
CA ARG A 46 -6.19 0.46 -7.93
C ARG A 46 -5.44 0.48 -9.26
N GLU A 47 -5.13 1.67 -9.77
CA GLU A 47 -4.42 1.85 -11.04
C GLU A 47 -2.99 1.31 -10.97
N VAL A 48 -2.35 1.46 -9.81
CA VAL A 48 -0.94 1.11 -9.62
C VAL A 48 -0.76 -0.34 -9.18
N LEU A 49 -1.49 -0.78 -8.15
CA LEU A 49 -1.26 -2.08 -7.52
C LEU A 49 -1.86 -3.25 -8.33
N SER A 50 -2.76 -2.98 -9.28
CA SER A 50 -3.46 -4.02 -10.05
C SER A 50 -4.15 -5.08 -9.17
N ILE A 51 -4.48 -4.74 -7.91
CA ILE A 51 -5.17 -5.62 -6.96
C ILE A 51 -6.67 -5.51 -7.22
N SER A 52 -7.33 -6.66 -7.43
CA SER A 52 -8.79 -6.68 -7.61
C SER A 52 -9.50 -6.33 -6.29
N PRO A 53 -10.74 -5.80 -6.33
CA PRO A 53 -11.50 -5.54 -5.10
C PRO A 53 -11.62 -6.77 -4.19
N GLU A 54 -11.75 -7.96 -4.78
CA GLU A 54 -11.85 -9.22 -4.06
C GLU A 54 -10.53 -9.54 -3.35
N ALA A 55 -9.39 -9.34 -4.03
CA ALA A 55 -8.06 -9.54 -3.45
C ALA A 55 -7.72 -8.50 -2.37
N ALA A 56 -8.27 -7.29 -2.46
CA ALA A 56 -8.12 -6.24 -1.46
C ALA A 56 -9.09 -6.37 -0.26
N THR A 57 -10.07 -7.27 -0.33
CA THR A 57 -11.07 -7.43 0.73
C THR A 57 -10.42 -8.09 1.95
N PRO A 58 -10.47 -7.45 3.14
CA PRO A 58 -9.90 -8.02 4.35
C PRO A 58 -10.54 -9.38 4.65
N ARG A 59 -9.76 -10.46 4.60
CA ARG A 59 -10.23 -11.79 4.99
C ARG A 59 -10.17 -11.86 6.51
N LEU A 60 -11.33 -11.82 7.16
CA LEU A 60 -11.45 -11.89 8.63
C LEU A 60 -11.19 -13.30 9.20
N SER A 61 -10.49 -14.18 8.48
CA SER A 61 -10.20 -15.52 8.96
C SER A 61 -8.86 -15.54 9.71
N PRO A 62 -8.80 -16.09 10.94
CA PRO A 62 -7.54 -16.28 11.66
C PRO A 62 -6.51 -17.10 10.88
N LEU A 63 -6.97 -18.05 10.06
CA LEU A 63 -6.12 -18.86 9.19
C LEU A 63 -5.40 -18.01 8.12
N TRP A 64 -6.05 -16.99 7.57
CA TRP A 64 -5.43 -16.15 6.54
C TRP A 64 -4.31 -15.28 7.11
N TRP A 65 -4.49 -14.77 8.34
CA TRP A 65 -3.42 -14.07 9.04
C TRP A 65 -2.24 -14.99 9.34
N ALA A 66 -2.50 -16.24 9.73
CA ALA A 66 -1.43 -17.23 9.91
C ALA A 66 -0.70 -17.53 8.59
N GLU A 67 -1.42 -17.66 7.47
CA GLU A 67 -0.83 -17.84 6.14
C GLU A 67 0.09 -16.66 5.75
N LEU A 68 -0.34 -15.42 6.02
CA LEU A 68 0.48 -14.22 5.73
C LEU A 68 1.79 -14.17 6.54
N GLU A 69 1.74 -14.48 7.83
CA GLU A 69 2.94 -14.51 8.68
C GLU A 69 3.97 -15.53 8.17
N ILE A 70 3.50 -16.70 7.73
CA ILE A 70 4.36 -17.75 7.15
C ILE A 70 5.01 -17.25 5.86
N LEU A 71 4.23 -16.68 4.93
CA LEU A 71 4.73 -16.18 3.65
C LEU A 71 5.75 -15.04 3.83
N SER A 72 5.56 -14.19 4.83
CA SER A 72 6.51 -13.11 5.17
C SER A 72 7.87 -13.64 5.63
N VAL A 73 7.85 -14.71 6.44
CA VAL A 73 9.07 -15.40 6.89
C VAL A 73 9.81 -16.08 5.75
N GLU A 74 9.09 -16.69 4.80
CA GLU A 74 9.69 -17.39 3.65
C GLU A 74 10.32 -16.43 2.64
N ALA A 75 9.80 -15.19 2.53
CA ALA A 75 10.30 -14.17 1.63
C ALA A 75 11.52 -13.38 2.17
N SER A 76 11.89 -13.57 3.44
CA SER A 76 12.96 -12.85 4.13
C SER A 76 14.35 -13.46 3.95
#